data_AF-A0A822XXV7-F1
#
_entry.id   AF-A0A822XXV7-F1
#
_cell.length_a   1.000
_cell.length_b   1.000
_cell.length_c   1.000
_cell.angle_alpha   90.00
_cell.angle_beta   90.00
_cell.angle_gamma   90.00
#
_symmetry.space_group_name_H-M   'P 1'
#
loop_
_entity.id
_entity.type
_entity.pdbx_description
1 polymer ?
#
loop_
_entity_poly.entity_id
_entity_poly.type
_entity_poly.pdbx_seq_one_letter_code
_entity_poly.pdbx_strand_id
1 'polypeptide(L)' 'MKRYYDKKHREMEYGVGEYVYLKLQSYRQVSVIKRAWPKLRPCYFGPYRILEKKWPSCL' A
#
# COMPACT_ATOMS: atom_id res chain seq x y z
N MET A 1 1.53 -6.17 23.60
CA MET A 1 1.14 -5.51 22.35
C MET A 1 1.87 -6.08 21.12
N LYS A 2 3.21 -6.02 21.06
CA LYS A 2 4.04 -6.47 19.92
C LYS A 2 3.78 -7.92 19.47
N ARG A 3 3.72 -8.86 20.41
CA ARG A 3 3.44 -10.29 20.15
C ARG A 3 2.12 -10.56 19.42
N TYR A 4 1.09 -9.75 19.66
CA TYR A 4 -0.21 -9.86 18.97
C TYR A 4 -0.20 -9.23 17.58
N TYR A 5 0.62 -8.19 17.39
CA TYR A 5 0.86 -7.55 16.10
C TYR A 5 1.62 -8.52 15.17
N ASP A 6 2.76 -9.04 15.63
CA ASP A 6 3.60 -9.96 14.84
C ASP A 6 2.84 -11.23 14.44
N LYS A 7 1.87 -11.69 15.26
CA LYS A 7 1.04 -12.86 14.92
C LYS A 7 0.12 -12.64 13.71
N LYS A 8 -0.33 -11.39 13.45
CA LYS A 8 -1.21 -11.05 12.32
C LYS A 8 -0.45 -10.50 11.12
N HIS A 9 0.79 -10.07 11.31
CA HIS A 9 1.63 -9.53 10.26
C HIS A 9 2.57 -10.63 9.74
N ARG A 10 2.48 -10.90 8.44
CA ARG A 10 3.44 -11.75 7.74
C ARG A 10 4.42 -10.85 6.99
N GLU A 11 5.71 -11.13 7.15
CA GLU A 11 6.74 -10.53 6.30
C GLU A 11 6.52 -11.05 4.87
N MET A 12 6.27 -10.12 3.95
CA MET A 12 6.14 -10.40 2.52
C MET A 12 7.15 -9.54 1.79
N GLU A 13 8.02 -10.20 1.05
CA GLU A 13 8.92 -9.55 0.10
C GLU A 13 8.35 -9.69 -1.30
N TYR A 14 8.33 -8.59 -2.04
CA TYR A 14 7.87 -8.59 -3.44
C TYR A 14 9.05 -8.44 -4.38
N GLY A 15 9.08 -9.06 -5.55
CA GLY A 15 10.11 -8.88 -6.57
C GLY A 15 9.86 -7.66 -7.48
N VAL A 16 10.90 -7.21 -8.18
CA VAL A 16 10.72 -6.31 -9.34
C VAL A 16 9.99 -7.09 -10.43
N GLY A 17 8.97 -6.49 -11.05
CA GLY A 17 8.14 -7.13 -12.07
C GLY A 17 6.85 -7.76 -11.55
N GLU A 18 6.70 -7.93 -10.23
CA GLU A 18 5.46 -8.44 -9.64
C GLU A 18 4.36 -7.37 -9.64
N TYR A 19 3.10 -7.84 -9.67
CA TYR A 19 1.92 -7.00 -9.57
C TYR A 19 1.39 -6.99 -8.14
N VAL A 20 1.25 -5.81 -7.57
CA VAL A 20 0.76 -5.61 -6.21
C VAL A 20 -0.38 -4.60 -6.17
N TYR A 21 -1.27 -4.78 -5.21
CA TYR A 21 -2.29 -3.78 -4.90
C TYR A 21 -1.78 -2.81 -3.85
N LEU A 22 -1.97 -1.51 -4.10
CA LEU A 22 -1.53 -0.47 -3.18
C LEU A 22 -2.62 -0.14 -2.16
N LYS A 23 -2.29 -0.21 -0.87
CA LYS A 23 -3.17 0.26 0.20
C LYS A 23 -2.92 1.75 0.46
N LEU A 24 -3.83 2.60 0.01
CA LEU A 24 -3.72 4.04 0.23
C LEU A 24 -4.30 4.44 1.59
N GLN A 25 -3.67 5.40 2.26
CA GLN A 25 -4.27 6.05 3.42
C GLN A 25 -5.23 7.14 2.95
N SER A 26 -6.54 6.87 3.11
CA SER A 26 -7.64 7.68 2.60
C SER A 26 -7.58 9.17 2.96
N TYR A 27 -7.00 9.51 4.11
CA TYR A 27 -6.96 10.88 4.64
C TYR A 27 -5.78 11.73 4.14
N ARG A 28 -4.71 11.13 3.60
CA ARG A 28 -3.50 11.85 3.15
C ARG A 28 -3.48 12.15 1.66
N GLN A 29 -4.33 11.47 0.87
CA GLN A 29 -4.19 11.45 -0.58
C GLN A 29 -5.50 11.85 -1.28
N VAL A 30 -5.75 13.16 -1.28
CA VAL A 30 -6.93 13.79 -1.89
C VAL A 30 -6.84 13.76 -3.43
N SER A 31 -5.62 13.80 -3.98
CA SER A 31 -5.37 13.86 -5.43
C SER A 31 -5.80 12.61 -6.19
N VAL A 32 -5.70 11.44 -5.56
CA VAL A 32 -6.02 10.16 -6.20
C VAL A 32 -7.54 9.90 -6.21
N ILE A 33 -8.32 10.60 -5.36
CA ILE A 33 -9.71 10.20 -5.10
C ILE A 33 -10.72 11.35 -5.00
N LYS A 34 -11.14 11.90 -6.14
CA LYS A 34 -12.35 12.74 -6.26
C LYS A 34 -13.60 11.86 -6.44
N ARG A 35 -14.24 11.39 -5.37
CA ARG A 35 -15.53 10.63 -5.44
C ARG A 35 -16.43 10.87 -4.25
N ALA A 36 -17.74 10.79 -4.45
CA ALA A 36 -18.77 11.22 -3.50
C ALA A 36 -18.81 10.47 -2.15
N TRP A 37 -18.35 9.21 -2.06
CA TRP A 37 -18.53 8.37 -0.87
C TRP A 37 -17.18 7.85 -0.35
N PRO A 38 -16.64 8.35 0.77
CA PRO A 38 -15.33 7.94 1.27
C PRO A 38 -15.33 6.63 2.11
N LYS A 39 -16.47 6.26 2.70
CA LYS A 39 -16.55 5.17 3.70
C LYS A 39 -16.71 3.76 3.12
N LEU A 40 -17.28 3.62 1.93
CA LEU A 40 -17.50 2.33 1.23
C LEU A 40 -16.50 2.08 0.10
N ARG A 41 -15.33 2.71 0.17
CA ARG A 41 -14.34 2.64 -0.90
C ARG A 41 -13.49 1.37 -0.81
N PRO A 42 -13.01 0.84 -1.95
CA PRO A 42 -11.95 -0.14 -1.93
C PRO A 42 -10.70 0.48 -1.27
N CYS A 43 -10.14 -0.22 -0.27
CA CYS A 43 -8.91 0.19 0.42
C CYS A 43 -7.65 -0.10 -0.39
N TYR A 44 -7.76 -1.02 -1.35
CA TYR A 44 -6.68 -1.48 -2.21
C TYR A 44 -6.94 -1.03 -3.65
N PHE A 45 -5.94 -0.48 -4.29
CA PHE A 45 -6.02 0.11 -5.63
C PHE A 45 -5.10 -0.63 -6.57
N GLY A 46 -5.61 -0.91 -7.78
CA GLY A 46 -4.90 -1.26 -9.01
C GLY A 46 -3.88 -2.40 -8.94
N PRO A 47 -3.72 -3.19 -10.01
CA PRO A 47 -2.50 -3.97 -10.17
C PRO A 47 -1.37 -3.03 -10.59
N TYR A 48 -0.48 -2.69 -9.66
CA TYR A 48 0.72 -1.91 -9.95
C TYR A 48 1.91 -2.83 -10.12
N ARG A 49 2.66 -2.65 -11.21
CA ARG A 49 3.91 -3.38 -11.41
C ARG A 49 5.04 -2.70 -10.65
N ILE A 50 5.77 -3.47 -9.86
CA ILE A 50 6.98 -2.97 -9.18
C ILE A 50 8.06 -2.74 -10.23
N LEU A 51 8.42 -1.48 -10.48
CA LEU A 51 9.46 -1.14 -11.45
C LEU A 51 10.86 -1.21 -10.83
N GLU A 52 10.99 -0.78 -9.58
CA GLU A 52 12.28 -0.71 -8.91
C GLU A 52 12.07 -0.70 -7.39
N LYS A 53 12.94 -1.40 -6.66
CA LYS A 53 13.03 -1.28 -5.21
C LYS A 53 14.09 -0.24 -4.86
N LYS A 54 13.65 0.98 -4.58
CA LYS A 54 14.53 1.98 -3.98
C LYS A 54 14.35 1.93 -2.48
N TRP A 55 15.42 1.54 -1.78
CA TRP A 55 15.58 1.96 -0.40
C TRP A 55 15.71 3.49 -0.39
N PRO A 56 15.24 4.20 0.64
CA PRO A 56 15.51 5.63 0.74
C PRO A 56 17.03 5.77 0.89
N SER A 57 17.71 6.04 -0.22
CA SER A 57 19.05 6.61 -0.20
C SER A 57 18.85 8.00 0.39
N CYS A 58 19.18 8.15 1.67
CA CYS A 58 19.29 9.45 2.30
C CYS A 58 20.20 10.33 1.42
N LEU A 59 19.62 11.35 0.80
CA LEU A 59 20.30 12.55 0.32
C LEU A 59 19.74 13.71 1.13
#